data_AF-A0A133PEU3-F1
#
_entry.id   AF-A0A133PEU3-F1
#
_cell.length_a   1.000
_cell.length_b   1.000
_cell.length_c   1.000
_cell.angle_alpha   90.00
_cell.angle_beta   90.00
_cell.angle_gamma   90.00
#
_symmetry.space_group_name_H-M   'P 1'
#
loop_
_entity.id
_entity.type
_entity.pdbx_description
1 polymer ?
#
loop_
_entity_poly.entity_id
_entity_poly.type
_entity_poly.pdbx_seq_one_letter_code
_entity_poly.pdbx_strand_id
1 'polypeptide(L)'
;DTITNNGNVLGVNDITIKNKNLKNDGSLVNNGRIQATNILELNIKDIENNNIIFSKDSNINSQSLKNKNEIVAAGKAVINSDSLENDNTNGVIFSKDELNITSNKIDLTRNIGAGKLLKLTTNKLERPDSYITGSDLDITINGDYTNNKELIGKNLKLTANNLENNSIMASAGKTELKGNNSFKNNANSLLYGRELVKLEGRNFTNKGEVSSFGDLNMNFTGDITNLKTIEAAGNGEITANNYINKGYLTGNHSYK
;
A
#
# COMPACT_ATOMS: atom_id res chain seq x y z
N ASP A 1 24.10 22.54 -5.93
CA ASP A 1 24.21 23.05 -4.54
C ASP A 1 23.70 22.03 -3.54
N THR A 2 24.36 21.93 -2.38
CA THR A 2 24.02 20.99 -1.30
C THR A 2 23.71 21.75 -0.01
N ILE A 3 22.60 21.42 0.63
CA ILE A 3 22.26 21.84 1.98
C ILE A 3 22.69 20.71 2.92
N THR A 4 23.56 20.99 3.88
CA THR A 4 23.99 20.02 4.88
C THR A 4 23.53 20.46 6.26
N ASN A 5 22.69 19.65 6.90
CA ASN A 5 22.34 19.84 8.30
C ASN A 5 23.13 18.88 9.20
N ASN A 6 24.08 19.43 9.98
CA ASN A 6 24.82 18.68 11.00
C ASN A 6 24.32 18.97 12.44
N GLY A 7 23.29 19.80 12.59
CA GLY A 7 22.76 20.25 13.88
C GLY A 7 21.24 20.12 13.95
N ASN A 8 20.58 21.09 14.56
CA ASN A 8 19.12 21.10 14.70
C ASN A 8 18.51 22.22 13.85
N VAL A 9 17.55 21.88 12.98
CA VAL A 9 16.65 22.82 12.33
C VAL A 9 15.29 22.68 13.00
N LEU A 10 14.96 23.60 13.92
CA LEU A 10 13.76 23.55 14.75
C LEU A 10 12.84 24.72 14.42
N GLY A 11 11.60 24.41 14.04
CA GLY A 11 10.57 25.39 13.70
C GLY A 11 9.40 25.30 14.66
N VAL A 12 9.08 26.41 15.34
CA VAL A 12 7.86 26.54 16.17
C VAL A 12 6.57 26.67 15.35
N ASN A 13 6.69 26.69 14.02
CA ASN A 13 5.59 26.57 13.09
C ASN A 13 6.05 25.73 11.87
N ASP A 14 5.85 26.20 10.65
CA ASP A 14 6.23 25.53 9.41
C ASP A 14 7.72 25.66 9.12
N ILE A 15 8.28 24.65 8.46
CA ILE A 15 9.62 24.69 7.86
C ILE A 15 9.47 24.36 6.38
N THR A 16 10.02 25.20 5.52
CA THR A 16 10.20 24.88 4.10
C THR A 16 11.69 24.85 3.77
N ILE A 17 12.20 23.72 3.30
CA ILE A 17 13.55 23.58 2.77
C ILE A 17 13.44 23.32 1.26
N LYS A 18 13.99 24.24 0.48
CA LYS A 18 14.03 24.17 -0.97
C LYS A 18 15.39 24.67 -1.46
N ASN A 19 15.86 24.14 -2.58
CA ASN A 19 17.03 24.68 -3.25
C ASN A 19 16.67 25.96 -4.01
N LYS A 20 17.64 26.86 -4.18
CA LYS A 20 17.46 28.20 -4.78
C LYS A 20 17.11 28.12 -6.27
N ASN A 21 17.56 27.08 -6.96
CA ASN A 21 17.15 26.81 -8.34
C ASN A 21 15.73 26.22 -8.33
N LEU A 22 14.80 26.87 -9.02
CA LEU A 22 13.39 26.52 -9.03
C LEU A 22 13.17 25.10 -9.61
N LYS A 23 12.43 24.28 -8.85
CA LYS A 23 12.06 22.86 -9.06
C LYS A 23 13.18 21.86 -8.77
N ASN A 24 13.15 21.32 -7.56
CA ASN A 24 13.70 20.00 -7.24
C ASN A 24 15.14 19.80 -7.73
N ASP A 25 16.00 20.78 -7.48
CA ASP A 25 17.43 20.73 -7.80
C ASP A 25 18.27 20.64 -6.51
N GLY A 26 19.51 20.17 -6.62
CA GLY A 26 20.46 20.02 -5.52
C GLY A 26 20.07 19.02 -4.43
N SER A 27 20.90 18.93 -3.39
CA SER A 27 20.82 17.84 -2.41
C SER A 27 20.64 18.33 -0.98
N LEU A 28 19.96 17.54 -0.14
CA LEU A 28 19.85 17.70 1.30
C LEU A 28 20.49 16.50 1.97
N VAL A 29 21.53 16.74 2.77
CA VAL A 29 22.11 15.72 3.65
C VAL A 29 21.75 16.10 5.10
N ASN A 30 20.85 15.32 5.72
CA ASN A 30 20.45 15.50 7.10
C ASN A 30 21.19 14.53 8.02
N ASN A 31 22.25 15.00 8.66
CA ASN A 31 23.01 14.26 9.69
C ASN A 31 22.51 14.56 11.12
N GLY A 32 21.72 15.61 11.29
CA GLY A 32 21.15 16.04 12.56
C GLY A 32 19.63 15.87 12.64
N ARG A 33 18.94 16.84 13.26
CA ARG A 33 17.49 16.81 13.40
C ARG A 33 16.84 17.91 12.59
N ILE A 34 15.81 17.58 11.83
CA ILE A 34 14.86 18.54 11.26
C ILE A 34 13.52 18.32 11.97
N GLN A 35 12.97 19.37 12.57
CA GLN A 35 11.70 19.31 13.29
C GLN A 35 10.82 20.51 13.00
N ALA A 36 9.68 20.27 12.36
CA ALA A 36 8.59 21.24 12.25
C ALA A 36 7.47 20.88 13.25
N THR A 37 6.94 21.86 13.98
CA THR A 37 5.82 21.62 14.90
C THR A 37 4.46 21.67 14.19
N ASN A 38 4.40 22.25 12.98
CA ASN A 38 3.25 22.20 12.09
C ASN A 38 3.62 21.49 10.78
N ILE A 39 3.81 22.21 9.67
CA ILE A 39 4.08 21.59 8.36
C ILE A 39 5.58 21.59 8.04
N LEU A 40 6.12 20.44 7.62
CA LEU A 40 7.43 20.34 6.98
C LEU A 40 7.27 20.16 5.47
N GLU A 41 7.85 21.08 4.69
CA GLU A 41 7.94 20.97 3.24
C GLU A 41 9.40 20.78 2.81
N LEU A 42 9.71 19.65 2.19
CA LEU A 42 11.00 19.39 1.55
C LEU A 42 10.79 19.28 0.05
N ASN A 43 11.38 20.18 -0.73
CA ASN A 43 11.33 20.16 -2.19
C ASN A 43 12.76 20.17 -2.73
N ILE A 44 13.40 19.01 -2.75
CA ILE A 44 14.85 18.83 -2.96
C ILE A 44 15.09 17.59 -3.82
N LYS A 45 15.95 17.70 -4.85
CA LYS A 45 16.21 16.62 -5.81
C LYS A 45 16.61 15.33 -5.12
N ASP A 46 17.66 15.40 -4.31
CA ASP A 46 18.27 14.25 -3.66
C ASP A 46 18.26 14.49 -2.15
N ILE A 47 17.52 13.68 -1.41
CA ILE A 47 17.44 13.74 0.05
C ILE A 47 18.11 12.50 0.61
N GLU A 48 19.13 12.71 1.43
CA GLU A 48 19.75 11.70 2.26
C GLU A 48 19.46 12.02 3.73
N ASN A 49 18.56 11.26 4.34
CA ASN A 49 18.25 11.36 5.75
C ASN A 49 19.06 10.33 6.55
N ASN A 50 20.15 10.78 7.15
CA ASN A 50 21.02 9.97 8.00
C ASN A 50 20.57 9.96 9.47
N ASN A 51 19.57 10.76 9.84
CA ASN A 51 19.14 10.93 11.22
C ASN A 51 17.62 11.22 11.29
N ILE A 52 17.15 12.23 12.02
CA ILE A 52 15.71 12.38 12.30
C ILE A 52 15.10 13.53 11.50
N ILE A 53 14.00 13.23 10.82
CA ILE A 53 13.03 14.19 10.30
C ILE A 53 11.71 13.97 11.04
N PHE A 54 11.27 14.97 11.79
CA PHE A 54 10.01 14.93 12.54
C PHE A 54 9.10 16.09 12.14
N SER A 55 7.81 15.83 12.02
CA SER A 55 6.82 16.87 11.75
C SER A 55 5.47 16.56 12.39
N LYS A 56 4.58 17.55 12.51
CA LYS A 56 3.16 17.22 12.62
C LYS A 56 2.68 16.72 11.26
N ASP A 57 2.72 17.56 10.24
CA ASP A 57 2.41 17.15 8.86
C ASP A 57 3.65 17.33 7.96
N SER A 58 3.83 16.46 6.97
CA SER A 58 4.98 16.53 6.05
C SER A 58 4.59 16.37 4.59
N ASN A 59 5.23 17.16 3.73
CA ASN A 59 5.22 17.05 2.28
C ASN A 59 6.67 16.96 1.79
N ILE A 60 7.10 15.77 1.37
CA ILE A 60 8.45 15.52 0.86
C ILE A 60 8.35 15.21 -0.63
N ASN A 61 8.92 16.07 -1.45
CA ASN A 61 9.04 15.90 -2.90
C ASN A 61 10.51 15.83 -3.28
N SER A 62 10.91 14.73 -3.90
CA SER A 62 12.28 14.47 -4.33
C SER A 62 12.33 13.66 -5.63
N GLN A 63 13.48 13.64 -6.28
CA GLN A 63 13.78 12.61 -7.27
C GLN A 63 14.31 11.35 -6.57
N SER A 64 15.14 11.51 -5.54
CA SER A 64 15.72 10.42 -4.78
C SER A 64 15.57 10.69 -3.28
N LEU A 65 14.96 9.76 -2.56
CA LEU A 65 14.87 9.77 -1.10
C LEU A 65 15.57 8.53 -0.56
N LYS A 66 16.67 8.75 0.16
CA LYS A 66 17.37 7.74 0.93
C LYS A 66 17.14 7.98 2.40
N ASN A 67 16.30 7.17 3.02
CA ASN A 67 16.05 7.22 4.44
C ASN A 67 16.87 6.14 5.17
N LYS A 68 17.92 6.55 5.88
CA LYS A 68 18.77 5.64 6.66
C LYS A 68 18.42 5.59 8.15
N ASN A 69 17.50 6.45 8.60
CA ASN A 69 17.01 6.47 9.97
C ASN A 69 15.53 6.89 9.99
N GLU A 70 15.11 8.00 10.61
CA GLU A 70 13.69 8.23 10.88
C GLU A 70 13.08 9.38 10.08
N ILE A 71 11.95 9.12 9.43
CA ILE A 71 10.99 10.11 8.94
C ILE A 71 9.66 9.84 9.62
N VAL A 72 9.26 10.71 10.55
CA VAL A 72 8.07 10.52 11.39
C VAL A 72 7.15 11.74 11.34
N ALA A 73 5.86 11.49 11.13
CA ALA A 73 4.81 12.50 11.22
C ALA A 73 3.79 12.15 12.31
N ALA A 74 3.46 13.12 13.17
CA ALA A 74 2.40 12.96 14.18
C ALA A 74 0.98 13.10 13.59
N GLY A 75 0.86 13.69 12.41
CA GLY A 75 -0.31 13.80 11.56
C GLY A 75 -0.02 13.16 10.20
N LYS A 76 -0.38 13.80 9.09
CA LYS A 76 -0.26 13.25 7.73
C LYS A 76 1.15 13.41 7.16
N ALA A 77 1.67 12.37 6.52
CA ALA A 77 2.88 12.43 5.71
C ALA A 77 2.57 12.12 4.25
N VAL A 78 3.07 12.96 3.34
CA VAL A 78 3.04 12.74 1.89
C VAL A 78 4.47 12.73 1.39
N ILE A 79 4.86 11.63 0.75
CA ILE A 79 6.19 11.42 0.17
C ILE A 79 6.02 11.09 -1.31
N ASN A 80 6.53 11.97 -2.17
CA ASN A 80 6.59 11.76 -3.60
C ASN A 80 8.07 11.72 -4.00
N SER A 81 8.56 10.55 -4.40
CA SER A 81 9.95 10.39 -4.83
C SER A 81 10.06 9.42 -5.99
N ASP A 82 10.78 9.76 -7.06
CA ASP A 82 10.97 8.82 -8.17
C ASP A 82 11.65 7.52 -7.72
N SER A 83 12.64 7.65 -6.82
CA SER A 83 13.32 6.55 -6.14
C SER A 83 13.17 6.70 -4.63
N LEU A 84 12.72 5.64 -3.97
CA LEU A 84 12.62 5.55 -2.51
C LEU A 84 13.47 4.36 -2.02
N GLU A 85 14.50 4.66 -1.25
CA GLU A 85 15.30 3.68 -0.53
C GLU A 85 15.10 3.91 0.97
N ASN A 86 14.45 2.97 1.65
CA ASN A 86 14.36 2.96 3.09
C ASN A 86 15.26 1.85 3.62
N ASP A 87 16.25 2.22 4.44
CA ASP A 87 17.18 1.25 5.01
C ASP A 87 16.42 0.19 5.83
N ASN A 88 16.72 -1.07 5.58
CA ASN A 88 15.99 -2.18 6.18
C ASN A 88 16.31 -2.40 7.67
N THR A 89 17.39 -1.82 8.18
CA THR A 89 17.85 -2.02 9.56
C THR A 89 17.37 -0.89 10.45
N ASN A 90 17.66 0.36 10.06
CA ASN A 90 17.41 1.55 10.88
C ASN A 90 16.36 2.48 10.25
N GLY A 91 16.11 2.35 8.94
CA GLY A 91 15.19 3.21 8.21
C GLY A 91 13.75 2.98 8.65
N VAL A 92 13.09 4.01 9.18
CA VAL A 92 11.67 4.05 9.54
C VAL A 92 10.99 5.22 8.84
N ILE A 93 9.86 4.93 8.18
CA ILE A 93 8.94 5.93 7.63
C ILE A 93 7.57 5.68 8.26
N PHE A 94 7.13 6.60 9.11
CA PHE A 94 5.90 6.42 9.86
C PHE A 94 5.05 7.69 9.92
N SER A 95 3.73 7.52 9.79
CA SER A 95 2.74 8.54 10.13
C SER A 95 1.77 7.99 11.17
N LYS A 96 1.48 8.76 12.22
CA LYS A 96 0.44 8.37 13.18
C LYS A 96 -0.97 8.39 12.57
N ASP A 97 -1.20 9.21 11.54
CA ASP A 97 -2.46 9.30 10.82
C ASP A 97 -2.37 8.60 9.45
N GLU A 98 -2.19 9.38 8.37
CA GLU A 98 -2.15 8.91 6.99
C GLU A 98 -0.73 9.05 6.41
N LEU A 99 -0.20 7.97 5.85
CA LEU A 99 1.05 7.96 5.09
C LEU A 99 0.74 7.70 3.61
N ASN A 100 1.06 8.68 2.77
CA ASN A 100 0.94 8.58 1.31
C ASN A 100 2.32 8.51 0.69
N ILE A 101 2.62 7.42 -0.01
CA ILE A 101 3.88 7.25 -0.73
C ILE A 101 3.59 7.04 -2.21
N THR A 102 4.17 7.92 -3.04
CA THR A 102 4.24 7.76 -4.49
C THR A 102 5.70 7.58 -4.89
N SER A 103 6.03 6.44 -5.52
CA SER A 103 7.37 6.17 -6.05
C SER A 103 7.34 5.19 -7.21
N ASN A 104 8.35 5.16 -8.08
CA ASN A 104 8.38 4.18 -9.16
C ASN A 104 8.46 2.73 -8.64
N LYS A 105 9.21 2.54 -7.55
CA LYS A 105 9.34 1.28 -6.84
C LYS A 105 9.16 1.52 -5.34
N ILE A 106 8.45 0.62 -4.67
CA ILE A 106 8.33 0.61 -3.22
C ILE A 106 8.68 -0.79 -2.73
N ASP A 107 9.66 -0.87 -1.84
CA ASP A 107 10.01 -2.08 -1.09
C ASP A 107 9.29 -2.00 0.27
N LEU A 108 8.10 -2.60 0.34
CA LEU A 108 7.24 -2.51 1.51
C LEU A 108 7.73 -3.45 2.61
N THR A 109 8.45 -2.91 3.59
CA THR A 109 8.85 -3.59 4.81
C THR A 109 8.03 -3.10 6.00
N ARG A 110 8.16 -3.76 7.16
CA ARG A 110 7.46 -3.37 8.40
C ARG A 110 7.89 -1.99 8.94
N ASN A 111 8.99 -1.43 8.44
CA ASN A 111 9.45 -0.11 8.85
C ASN A 111 8.75 1.03 8.11
N ILE A 112 7.92 0.72 7.12
CA ILE A 112 7.01 1.68 6.48
C ILE A 112 5.61 1.41 7.03
N GLY A 113 5.02 2.38 7.72
CA GLY A 113 3.74 2.19 8.39
C GLY A 113 2.93 3.46 8.60
N ALA A 114 1.63 3.27 8.81
CA ALA A 114 0.71 4.34 9.20
C ALA A 114 -0.12 3.89 10.40
N GLY A 115 -0.62 4.82 11.22
CA GLY A 115 -1.52 4.49 12.33
C GLY A 115 -3.00 4.39 11.92
N LYS A 116 -3.41 5.02 10.81
CA LYS A 116 -4.78 4.91 10.26
C LYS A 116 -4.80 4.37 8.85
N LEU A 117 -4.14 5.03 7.90
CA LEU A 117 -4.18 4.68 6.48
C LEU A 117 -2.79 4.72 5.86
N LEU A 118 -2.36 3.61 5.28
CA LEU A 118 -1.21 3.55 4.40
C LEU A 118 -1.67 3.52 2.95
N LYS A 119 -1.34 4.58 2.21
CA LYS A 119 -1.64 4.69 0.79
C LYS A 119 -0.36 4.61 -0.03
N LEU A 120 -0.31 3.66 -0.97
CA LEU A 120 0.83 3.44 -1.84
C LEU A 120 0.41 3.60 -3.30
N THR A 121 1.16 4.38 -4.06
CA THR A 121 1.05 4.44 -5.52
C THR A 121 2.41 4.15 -6.13
N THR A 122 2.52 3.06 -6.89
CA THR A 122 3.81 2.63 -7.45
C THR A 122 3.68 1.95 -8.80
N ASN A 123 4.76 1.90 -9.58
CA ASN A 123 4.81 1.05 -10.76
C ASN A 123 5.20 -0.38 -10.38
N LYS A 124 5.97 -0.57 -9.31
CA LYS A 124 6.41 -1.86 -8.80
C LYS A 124 6.36 -1.91 -7.28
N LEU A 125 5.61 -2.87 -6.75
CA LEU A 125 5.58 -3.18 -5.32
C LEU A 125 6.34 -4.47 -5.08
N GLU A 126 7.39 -4.40 -4.27
CA GLU A 126 8.11 -5.56 -3.77
C GLU A 126 7.91 -5.68 -2.27
N ARG A 127 7.89 -6.92 -1.79
CA ARG A 127 7.62 -7.20 -0.40
C ARG A 127 8.38 -8.46 0.03
N PRO A 128 9.50 -8.31 0.76
CA PRO A 128 10.32 -9.45 1.15
C PRO A 128 9.60 -10.37 2.15
N ASP A 129 8.76 -9.79 3.03
CA ASP A 129 8.13 -10.49 4.15
C ASP A 129 6.63 -10.21 4.26
N SER A 130 5.91 -11.03 5.02
CA SER A 130 4.51 -10.82 5.43
C SER A 130 4.29 -9.40 5.99
N TYR A 131 3.30 -8.68 5.45
CA TYR A 131 2.92 -7.34 5.89
C TYR A 131 1.52 -7.40 6.48
N ILE A 132 1.48 -7.30 7.81
CA ILE A 132 0.27 -7.44 8.62
C ILE A 132 0.18 -6.17 9.47
N THR A 133 -0.91 -5.43 9.34
CA THR A 133 -1.10 -4.17 10.05
C THR A 133 -2.55 -4.00 10.54
N GLY A 134 -2.71 -3.21 11.61
CA GLY A 134 -4.02 -2.75 12.09
C GLY A 134 -4.57 -1.54 11.32
N SER A 135 -3.86 -1.08 10.29
CA SER A 135 -4.22 0.09 9.49
C SER A 135 -4.96 -0.29 8.22
N ASP A 136 -5.68 0.67 7.66
CA ASP A 136 -6.26 0.56 6.33
C ASP A 136 -5.13 0.60 5.28
N LEU A 137 -5.27 -0.22 4.23
CA LEU A 137 -4.35 -0.29 3.10
C LEU A 137 -5.07 0.16 1.82
N ASP A 138 -4.54 1.18 1.14
CA ASP A 138 -4.99 1.64 -0.18
C ASP A 138 -3.81 1.59 -1.15
N ILE A 139 -3.72 0.52 -1.94
CA ILE A 139 -2.54 0.22 -2.76
C ILE A 139 -2.92 0.27 -4.24
N THR A 140 -2.26 1.15 -4.99
CA THR A 140 -2.37 1.24 -6.45
C THR A 140 -1.03 0.90 -7.08
N ILE A 141 -1.02 -0.16 -7.91
CA ILE A 141 0.16 -0.63 -8.63
C ILE A 141 -0.13 -0.45 -10.12
N ASN A 142 0.59 0.44 -10.80
CA ASN A 142 0.41 0.71 -12.23
C ASN A 142 0.99 -0.40 -13.12
N GLY A 143 1.65 -1.39 -12.52
CA GLY A 143 2.18 -2.59 -13.15
C GLY A 143 1.47 -3.86 -12.69
N ASP A 144 2.10 -5.00 -12.97
CA ASP A 144 1.63 -6.31 -12.51
C ASP A 144 2.04 -6.54 -11.04
N TYR A 145 1.23 -7.33 -10.32
CA TYR A 145 1.52 -7.69 -8.94
C TYR A 145 1.27 -9.17 -8.67
N THR A 146 2.27 -9.82 -8.07
CA THR A 146 2.17 -11.20 -7.57
C THR A 146 2.35 -11.20 -6.06
N ASN A 147 1.28 -11.55 -5.34
CA ASN A 147 1.29 -11.70 -3.89
C ASN A 147 1.83 -13.09 -3.49
N ASN A 148 3.06 -13.16 -3.00
CA ASN A 148 3.71 -14.42 -2.59
C ASN A 148 3.76 -14.65 -1.08
N LYS A 149 3.24 -13.71 -0.28
CA LYS A 149 3.28 -13.71 1.19
C LYS A 149 1.95 -13.18 1.76
N GLU A 150 1.75 -13.16 3.05
CA GLU A 150 0.52 -12.61 3.64
C GLU A 150 0.50 -11.09 3.54
N LEU A 151 -0.57 -10.52 2.97
CA LEU A 151 -0.87 -9.09 2.94
C LEU A 151 -2.20 -8.88 3.66
N ILE A 152 -2.13 -8.34 4.88
CA ILE A 152 -3.28 -8.25 5.77
C ILE A 152 -3.37 -6.85 6.39
N GLY A 153 -4.53 -6.21 6.23
CA GLY A 153 -4.84 -4.91 6.83
C GLY A 153 -6.13 -4.94 7.65
N LYS A 154 -6.49 -3.80 8.25
CA LYS A 154 -7.84 -3.62 8.80
C LYS A 154 -8.88 -3.62 7.69
N ASN A 155 -8.67 -2.79 6.68
CA ASN A 155 -9.27 -2.90 5.35
C ASN A 155 -8.15 -3.02 4.32
N LEU A 156 -8.40 -3.73 3.23
CA LEU A 156 -7.45 -3.89 2.13
C LEU A 156 -8.11 -3.49 0.82
N LYS A 157 -7.62 -2.42 0.20
CA LYS A 157 -7.92 -2.06 -1.18
C LYS A 157 -6.66 -2.17 -2.02
N LEU A 158 -6.69 -2.97 -3.08
CA LEU A 158 -5.54 -3.14 -3.98
C LEU A 158 -5.98 -3.16 -5.44
N THR A 159 -5.33 -2.35 -6.27
CA THR A 159 -5.49 -2.36 -7.73
C THR A 159 -4.14 -2.63 -8.41
N ALA A 160 -4.12 -3.53 -9.38
CA ALA A 160 -2.97 -3.82 -10.25
C ALA A 160 -3.41 -4.05 -11.71
N ASN A 161 -2.47 -4.05 -12.65
CA ASN A 161 -2.75 -4.44 -14.05
C ASN A 161 -3.15 -5.91 -14.14
N ASN A 162 -2.21 -6.81 -13.87
CA ASN A 162 -2.48 -8.21 -13.60
C ASN A 162 -2.25 -8.48 -12.11
N LEU A 163 -3.21 -9.16 -11.47
CA LEU A 163 -3.14 -9.52 -10.06
C LEU A 163 -3.08 -11.04 -9.92
N GLU A 164 -2.01 -11.55 -9.32
CA GLU A 164 -1.89 -12.96 -8.99
C GLU A 164 -1.71 -13.15 -7.49
N ASN A 165 -2.54 -13.99 -6.88
CA ASN A 165 -2.41 -14.37 -5.49
C ASN A 165 -1.85 -15.79 -5.37
N ASN A 166 -0.71 -15.93 -4.69
CA ASN A 166 -0.07 -17.21 -4.34
C ASN A 166 -0.05 -17.43 -2.81
N SER A 167 -0.68 -16.56 -2.02
CA SER A 167 -0.68 -16.61 -0.56
C SER A 167 -1.99 -16.03 -0.01
N ILE A 168 -1.96 -15.25 1.06
CA ILE A 168 -3.15 -14.69 1.70
C ILE A 168 -3.23 -13.19 1.39
N MET A 169 -4.37 -12.76 0.84
CA MET A 169 -4.79 -11.35 0.86
C MET A 169 -6.07 -11.27 1.68
N ALA A 170 -5.99 -10.62 2.84
CA ALA A 170 -7.09 -10.64 3.81
C ALA A 170 -7.26 -9.31 4.54
N SER A 171 -8.42 -9.13 5.16
CA SER A 171 -8.63 -8.04 6.09
C SER A 171 -9.60 -8.39 7.20
N ALA A 172 -9.51 -7.66 8.31
CA ALA A 172 -10.47 -7.76 9.41
C ALA A 172 -11.81 -7.08 9.10
N GLY A 173 -11.89 -6.31 8.01
CA GLY A 173 -13.07 -5.62 7.50
C GLY A 173 -13.31 -5.97 6.03
N LYS A 174 -13.09 -5.00 5.15
CA LYS A 174 -13.34 -5.11 3.69
C LYS A 174 -12.07 -5.41 2.92
N THR A 175 -12.14 -6.41 2.04
CA THR A 175 -11.09 -6.77 1.09
C THR A 175 -11.58 -6.48 -0.33
N GLU A 176 -11.08 -5.41 -0.94
CA GLU A 176 -11.42 -4.93 -2.27
C GLU A 176 -10.21 -5.07 -3.20
N LEU A 177 -10.27 -6.01 -4.14
CA LEU A 177 -9.14 -6.37 -5.00
C LEU A 177 -9.52 -6.24 -6.47
N LYS A 178 -8.67 -5.55 -7.24
CA LYS A 178 -8.91 -5.31 -8.66
C LYS A 178 -7.69 -5.65 -9.52
N GLY A 179 -7.85 -6.61 -10.42
CA GLY A 179 -6.90 -6.89 -11.50
C GLY A 179 -7.46 -6.39 -12.83
N ASN A 180 -6.98 -5.25 -13.33
CA ASN A 180 -7.56 -4.57 -14.50
C ASN A 180 -7.66 -5.50 -15.73
N ASN A 181 -6.61 -6.27 -16.02
CA ASN A 181 -6.49 -7.13 -17.19
C ASN A 181 -6.73 -8.61 -16.86
N SER A 182 -6.21 -9.09 -15.74
CA SER A 182 -6.45 -10.43 -15.25
C SER A 182 -6.30 -10.51 -13.74
N PHE A 183 -7.06 -11.41 -13.13
CA PHE A 183 -6.99 -11.70 -11.71
C PHE A 183 -7.00 -13.22 -11.50
N LYS A 184 -5.94 -13.76 -10.86
CA LYS A 184 -5.83 -15.17 -10.51
C LYS A 184 -5.67 -15.35 -9.01
N ASN A 185 -6.44 -16.27 -8.46
CA ASN A 185 -6.23 -16.82 -7.12
C ASN A 185 -5.70 -18.24 -7.29
N ASN A 186 -4.41 -18.48 -7.09
CA ASN A 186 -3.78 -19.76 -7.39
C ASN A 186 -4.04 -20.82 -6.31
N ALA A 187 -3.59 -22.06 -6.52
CA ALA A 187 -3.74 -23.11 -5.52
C ALA A 187 -3.02 -22.74 -4.21
N ASN A 188 -3.52 -23.23 -3.06
CA ASN A 188 -2.98 -22.94 -1.73
C ASN A 188 -2.97 -21.45 -1.34
N SER A 189 -3.85 -20.65 -1.95
CA SER A 189 -3.99 -19.21 -1.68
C SER A 189 -5.40 -18.89 -1.17
N LEU A 190 -5.53 -17.79 -0.44
CA LEU A 190 -6.77 -17.33 0.20
C LEU A 190 -7.03 -15.86 -0.10
N LEU A 191 -8.26 -15.55 -0.52
CA LEU A 191 -8.85 -14.21 -0.47
C LEU A 191 -9.91 -14.19 0.62
N TYR A 192 -9.75 -13.31 1.61
CA TYR A 192 -10.65 -13.27 2.76
C TYR A 192 -11.06 -11.85 3.16
N GLY A 193 -12.30 -11.68 3.59
CA GLY A 193 -12.80 -10.45 4.20
C GLY A 193 -13.87 -10.78 5.23
N ARG A 194 -13.84 -10.09 6.37
CA ARG A 194 -14.82 -10.32 7.44
C ARG A 194 -16.17 -9.67 7.13
N GLU A 195 -16.15 -8.48 6.55
CA GLU A 195 -17.36 -7.71 6.23
C GLU A 195 -17.74 -7.83 4.75
N LEU A 196 -16.74 -7.79 3.88
CA LEU A 196 -16.94 -7.83 2.43
C LEU A 196 -15.70 -8.39 1.75
N VAL A 197 -15.91 -9.23 0.75
CA VAL A 197 -14.93 -9.50 -0.30
C VAL A 197 -15.47 -8.93 -1.60
N LYS A 198 -14.77 -7.93 -2.17
CA LYS A 198 -15.07 -7.35 -3.46
C LYS A 198 -13.95 -7.65 -4.45
N LEU A 199 -14.26 -8.35 -5.54
CA LEU A 199 -13.30 -8.75 -6.57
C LEU A 199 -13.71 -8.15 -7.91
N GLU A 200 -12.80 -7.41 -8.54
CA GLU A 200 -13.06 -6.72 -9.81
C GLU A 200 -11.96 -7.01 -10.84
N GLY A 201 -12.32 -6.96 -12.12
CA GLY A 201 -11.34 -7.10 -13.20
C GLY A 201 -11.95 -7.44 -14.55
N ARG A 202 -11.09 -7.84 -15.50
CA ARG A 202 -11.56 -8.40 -16.76
C ARG A 202 -11.86 -9.88 -16.65
N ASN A 203 -10.87 -10.71 -16.31
CA ASN A 203 -11.05 -12.17 -16.18
C ASN A 203 -10.64 -12.64 -14.78
N PHE A 204 -11.34 -13.63 -14.23
CA PHE A 204 -11.00 -14.27 -12.96
C PHE A 204 -10.78 -15.77 -13.10
N THR A 205 -9.66 -16.28 -12.56
CA THR A 205 -9.46 -17.73 -12.35
C THR A 205 -9.25 -18.01 -10.87
N ASN A 206 -10.12 -18.83 -10.29
CA ASN A 206 -9.95 -19.29 -8.91
C ASN A 206 -9.51 -20.76 -8.88
N LYS A 207 -8.36 -21.02 -8.25
CA LYS A 207 -7.82 -22.33 -7.89
C LYS A 207 -7.57 -22.46 -6.38
N GLY A 208 -7.76 -21.39 -5.62
CA GLY A 208 -7.62 -21.32 -4.17
C GLY A 208 -8.96 -21.14 -3.47
N GLU A 209 -8.93 -20.61 -2.26
CA GLU A 209 -10.12 -20.32 -1.47
C GLU A 209 -10.48 -18.83 -1.61
N VAL A 210 -11.77 -18.54 -1.79
CA VAL A 210 -12.35 -17.21 -1.65
C VAL A 210 -13.44 -17.30 -0.60
N SER A 211 -13.30 -16.58 0.51
CA SER A 211 -14.23 -16.67 1.64
C SER A 211 -14.58 -15.30 2.18
N SER A 212 -15.87 -14.97 2.18
CA SER A 212 -16.40 -13.79 2.87
C SER A 212 -17.25 -14.22 4.05
N PHE A 213 -16.96 -13.68 5.23
CA PHE A 213 -17.84 -13.82 6.39
C PHE A 213 -19.03 -12.84 6.36
N GLY A 214 -19.00 -11.87 5.44
CA GLY A 214 -20.13 -11.01 5.13
C GLY A 214 -20.51 -11.19 3.66
N ASP A 215 -20.67 -10.08 2.95
CA ASP A 215 -21.08 -10.09 1.55
C ASP A 215 -19.92 -10.43 0.61
N LEU A 216 -20.23 -10.99 -0.55
CA LEU A 216 -19.31 -11.22 -1.64
C LEU A 216 -19.82 -10.49 -2.88
N ASN A 217 -19.01 -9.61 -3.46
CA ASN A 217 -19.30 -8.94 -4.72
C ASN A 217 -18.18 -9.25 -5.72
N MET A 218 -18.53 -9.91 -6.82
CA MET A 218 -17.63 -10.18 -7.92
C MET A 218 -18.14 -9.49 -9.18
N ASN A 219 -17.39 -8.53 -9.71
CA ASN A 219 -17.75 -7.80 -10.92
C ASN A 219 -16.63 -7.88 -11.96
N PHE A 220 -16.85 -8.76 -12.95
CA PHE A 220 -15.90 -9.01 -14.02
C PHE A 220 -16.52 -8.70 -15.38
N THR A 221 -15.80 -7.96 -16.23
CA THR A 221 -16.31 -7.63 -17.58
C THR A 221 -16.14 -8.78 -18.58
N GLY A 222 -15.32 -9.76 -18.25
CA GLY A 222 -15.03 -10.96 -19.03
C GLY A 222 -15.44 -12.22 -18.27
N ASP A 223 -14.63 -13.28 -18.39
CA ASP A 223 -15.03 -14.60 -17.92
C ASP A 223 -14.52 -14.88 -16.50
N ILE A 224 -15.32 -15.63 -15.74
CA ILE A 224 -14.95 -16.20 -14.45
C ILE A 224 -14.87 -17.73 -14.59
N THR A 225 -13.76 -18.30 -14.15
CA THR A 225 -13.60 -19.76 -13.98
C THR A 225 -13.29 -20.08 -12.52
N ASN A 226 -14.24 -20.72 -11.84
CA ASN A 226 -14.03 -21.26 -10.50
C ASN A 226 -13.67 -22.75 -10.54
N LEU A 227 -12.50 -23.12 -10.03
CA LEU A 227 -12.01 -24.50 -9.95
C LEU A 227 -11.91 -25.03 -8.52
N LYS A 228 -12.23 -24.20 -7.52
CA LYS A 228 -12.12 -24.53 -6.09
C LYS A 228 -13.29 -23.86 -5.34
N THR A 229 -13.09 -23.30 -4.15
CA THR A 229 -14.17 -22.80 -3.31
C THR A 229 -14.35 -21.29 -3.48
N ILE A 230 -15.60 -20.88 -3.63
CA ILE A 230 -16.04 -19.51 -3.39
C ILE A 230 -17.19 -19.60 -2.38
N GLU A 231 -17.05 -18.95 -1.25
CA GLU A 231 -18.06 -18.93 -0.19
C GLU A 231 -18.36 -17.53 0.32
N ALA A 232 -19.63 -17.31 0.66
CA ALA A 232 -20.11 -16.12 1.35
C ALA A 232 -21.08 -16.53 2.45
N ALA A 233 -20.94 -15.96 3.64
CA ALA A 233 -21.94 -16.10 4.71
C ALA A 233 -23.09 -15.09 4.58
N GLY A 234 -22.85 -13.96 3.90
CA GLY A 234 -23.86 -12.97 3.51
C GLY A 234 -24.31 -13.14 2.05
N ASN A 235 -24.73 -12.04 1.43
CA ASN A 235 -25.18 -12.05 0.03
C ASN A 235 -24.00 -12.23 -0.92
N GLY A 236 -24.14 -13.11 -1.90
CA GLY A 236 -23.20 -13.27 -3.00
C GLY A 236 -23.77 -12.70 -4.30
N GLU A 237 -23.14 -11.66 -4.85
CA GLU A 237 -23.45 -11.09 -6.15
C GLU A 237 -22.28 -11.33 -7.12
N ILE A 238 -22.56 -11.96 -8.26
CA ILE A 238 -21.56 -12.28 -9.28
C ILE A 238 -22.04 -11.79 -10.65
N THR A 239 -21.27 -10.90 -11.27
CA THR A 239 -21.47 -10.41 -12.62
C THR A 239 -20.27 -10.79 -13.49
N ALA A 240 -20.52 -11.45 -14.62
CA ALA A 240 -19.51 -11.91 -15.57
C ALA A 240 -20.13 -12.04 -16.99
N ASN A 241 -19.29 -12.06 -18.02
CA ASN A 241 -19.71 -12.43 -19.38
C ASN A 241 -20.05 -13.93 -19.46
N ASN A 242 -19.14 -14.79 -18.97
CA ASN A 242 -19.40 -16.21 -18.75
C ASN A 242 -18.95 -16.61 -17.35
N TYR A 243 -19.70 -17.49 -16.71
CA TYR A 243 -19.35 -18.07 -15.41
C TYR A 243 -19.27 -19.60 -15.50
N ILE A 244 -18.06 -20.14 -15.35
CA ILE A 244 -17.80 -21.58 -15.35
C ILE A 244 -17.44 -22.01 -13.92
N ASN A 245 -18.32 -22.79 -13.29
CA ASN A 245 -18.03 -23.40 -12.00
C ASN A 245 -17.74 -24.89 -12.15
N LYS A 246 -16.50 -25.29 -11.82
CA LYS A 246 -16.05 -26.69 -11.67
C LYS A 246 -15.65 -27.02 -10.23
N GLY A 247 -15.70 -26.03 -9.34
CA GLY A 247 -15.48 -26.19 -7.91
C GLY A 247 -16.77 -26.08 -7.12
N TYR A 248 -16.67 -25.56 -5.90
CA TYR A 248 -17.78 -25.32 -5.00
C TYR A 248 -18.10 -23.82 -4.95
N LEU A 249 -19.37 -23.49 -5.12
CA LEU A 249 -19.91 -22.17 -4.85
C LEU A 249 -21.01 -22.35 -3.80
N THR A 250 -20.83 -21.72 -2.64
CA THR A 250 -21.86 -21.72 -1.60
C THR A 250 -22.10 -20.31 -1.11
N GLY A 251 -23.37 -19.96 -0.96
CA GLY A 251 -23.80 -18.88 -0.09
C GLY A 251 -24.60 -19.52 1.02
N ASN A 252 -24.39 -19.16 2.27
CA ASN A 252 -25.29 -19.55 3.37
C ASN A 252 -26.34 -18.45 3.58
N HIS A 253 -27.59 -18.70 3.98
CA HIS A 253 -28.57 -19.80 3.85
C HIS A 253 -29.67 -19.46 4.86
N SER A 254 -30.91 -19.85 4.53
CA SER A 254 -32.07 -19.87 5.42
C SER A 254 -31.74 -20.42 6.81
N TYR A 255 -32.09 -19.68 7.85
CA TYR A 255 -32.25 -20.23 9.19
C TYR A 255 -33.25 -21.39 9.12
N LYS A 256 -32.87 -22.57 9.62
CA LYS A 256 -33.85 -23.51 10.17
C LYS A 256 -34.18 -23.06 11.60
#